data_AF-A0A9P4YGN9-F1
#
_entry.id   AF-A0A9P4YGN9-F1
#
_cell.length_a   1.000
_cell.length_b   1.000
_cell.length_c   1.000
_cell.angle_alpha   90.00
_cell.angle_beta   90.00
_cell.angle_gamma   90.00
#
_symmetry.space_group_name_H-M   'P 1'
#
loop_
_entity.id
_entity.type
_entity.pdbx_description
1 polymer ?
#
loop_
_entity_poly.entity_id
_entity_poly.type
_entity_poly.pdbx_seq_one_letter_code
_entity_poly.pdbx_strand_id
1 'polypeptide(L)'
;MASVGTRIVGESGNQYIIERLLQEKKPPDIRVCLANNRTEKFILKSVHNFDYYHDDSITAFLKHINVLWNGFDETTPCEPFALWKGVDPVIKDSIAGLTDIDPKKRLTAQEILNHSWFQGVKD
;
A
#
# COMPACT_ATOMS: atom_id res chain seq x y z
N MET A 1 7.52 -1.39 -22.50
CA MET A 1 7.49 -1.83 -21.09
C MET A 1 8.88 -2.23 -20.66
N ALA A 2 9.37 -1.75 -19.52
CA ALA A 2 10.76 -1.93 -19.10
C ALA A 2 11.07 -3.42 -18.76
N SER A 3 12.08 -3.98 -19.42
CA SER A 3 12.63 -5.32 -19.17
C SER A 3 13.86 -5.25 -18.26
N VAL A 4 14.36 -6.39 -17.80
CA VAL A 4 15.68 -6.46 -17.12
C VAL A 4 16.74 -5.76 -18.00
N GLY A 5 17.59 -4.95 -17.37
CA GLY A 5 18.58 -4.10 -18.03
C GLY A 5 18.05 -2.74 -18.50
N THR A 6 16.73 -2.49 -18.42
CA THR A 6 16.17 -1.19 -18.79
C THR A 6 16.56 -0.13 -17.76
N ARG A 7 17.00 1.02 -18.27
CA ARG A 7 17.24 2.23 -17.48
C ARG A 7 15.96 3.03 -17.33
N ILE A 8 15.61 3.38 -16.10
CA ILE A 8 14.48 4.23 -15.74
C ILE A 8 15.03 5.51 -15.11
N VAL A 9 14.42 6.64 -15.46
CA VAL A 9 14.68 7.92 -14.79
C VAL A 9 13.39 8.30 -14.06
N GLY A 10 13.46 8.44 -12.75
CA GLY A 10 12.34 8.94 -11.96
C GLY A 10 12.17 10.46 -12.13
N GLU A 11 11.00 10.98 -11.76
CA GLU A 11 10.73 12.43 -11.85
C GLU A 11 11.66 13.27 -10.96
N SER A 12 12.20 12.67 -9.90
CA SER A 12 13.27 13.27 -9.08
C SER A 12 14.63 13.36 -9.79
N GLY A 13 14.75 12.90 -11.03
CA GLY A 13 16.00 12.83 -11.80
C GLY A 13 16.87 11.62 -11.48
N ASN A 14 16.51 10.83 -10.46
CA ASN A 14 17.23 9.63 -10.07
C ASN A 14 17.16 8.53 -11.13
N GLN A 15 18.25 7.81 -11.32
CA GLN A 15 18.38 6.80 -12.36
C GLN A 15 18.51 5.41 -11.78
N TYR A 16 17.76 4.49 -12.37
CA TYR A 16 17.64 3.12 -11.92
C TYR A 16 17.85 2.17 -13.09
N ILE A 17 18.48 1.02 -12.84
CA ILE A 17 18.56 -0.09 -13.79
C ILE A 17 17.76 -1.25 -13.21
N ILE A 18 16.82 -1.79 -13.98
CA ILE A 18 16.08 -2.99 -13.56
C ILE A 18 17.02 -4.19 -13.54
N GLU A 19 17.23 -4.78 -12.37
CA GLU A 19 18.01 -6.01 -12.21
C GLU A 19 17.14 -7.25 -12.41
N ARG A 20 15.92 -7.24 -11.86
CA ARG A 20 15.09 -8.44 -11.81
C ARG A 20 13.61 -8.09 -11.74
N LEU A 21 12.78 -8.82 -12.46
CA LEU A 21 11.33 -8.84 -12.28
C LEU A 21 10.99 -9.75 -11.09
N LEU A 22 10.30 -9.21 -10.09
CA LEU A 22 9.89 -9.94 -8.89
C LEU A 22 8.46 -10.44 -8.99
N GLN A 23 7.57 -9.64 -9.58
CA GLN A 23 6.16 -10.00 -9.76
C GLN A 23 5.61 -9.38 -11.05
N GLU A 24 4.78 -10.13 -11.76
CA GLU A 24 3.97 -9.65 -12.87
C GLU A 24 2.55 -10.19 -12.72
N LYS A 25 1.56 -9.32 -12.79
CA LYS A 25 0.13 -9.67 -12.80
C LYS A 25 -0.48 -9.13 -14.09
N LYS A 26 -1.37 -9.90 -14.71
CA LYS A 26 -2.18 -9.51 -15.87
C LYS A 26 -3.58 -10.11 -15.76
N PRO A 27 -4.65 -9.34 -16.03
CA PRO A 27 -4.87 -7.93 -15.69
C PRO A 27 -5.13 -7.74 -14.18
N PRO A 28 -4.82 -6.57 -13.61
CA PRO A 28 -4.19 -5.42 -14.27
C PRO A 28 -2.66 -5.60 -14.34
N ASP A 29 -2.00 -5.01 -15.35
CA ASP A 29 -0.55 -5.02 -15.68
C ASP A 29 0.39 -4.51 -14.54
N ILE A 30 0.28 -5.05 -13.31
CA ILE A 30 1.12 -4.68 -12.16
C ILE A 30 2.46 -5.38 -12.32
N ARG A 31 3.55 -4.62 -12.21
CA ARG A 31 4.91 -5.17 -12.13
C ARG A 31 5.62 -4.68 -10.88
N VAL A 32 6.34 -5.57 -10.24
CA VAL A 32 7.26 -5.26 -9.15
C VAL A 32 8.65 -5.69 -9.58
N CYS A 33 9.60 -4.78 -9.56
CA CYS A 33 10.97 -5.00 -10.02
C CYS A 33 11.97 -4.65 -8.93
N LEU A 34 13.05 -5.41 -8.84
CA LEU A 34 14.26 -4.99 -8.16
C LEU A 34 15.09 -4.13 -9.12
N ALA A 35 15.51 -2.97 -8.67
CA ALA A 35 16.38 -2.07 -9.41
C ALA A 35 17.56 -1.62 -8.55
N ASN A 36 18.61 -1.10 -9.18
CA ASN A 36 19.71 -0.45 -8.49
C ASN A 36 20.01 0.94 -9.07
N ASN A 37 20.57 1.83 -8.27
CA ASN A 37 21.10 3.12 -8.70
C ASN A 37 22.65 3.15 -8.69
N ARG A 38 23.29 1.97 -8.82
CA ARG A 38 24.72 1.67 -8.61
C ARG A 38 25.20 1.63 -7.16
N THR A 39 24.54 2.36 -6.27
CA THR A 39 24.93 2.45 -4.85
C THR A 39 24.07 1.53 -3.99
N GLU A 40 22.77 1.47 -4.29
CA GLU A 40 21.75 0.86 -3.46
C GLU A 40 20.70 0.12 -4.31
N LYS A 41 19.94 -0.76 -3.66
CA LYS A 41 18.86 -1.55 -4.26
C LYS A 41 17.50 -0.97 -3.88
N PHE A 42 16.57 -0.99 -4.83
CA PHE A 42 15.23 -0.44 -4.73
C PHE A 42 14.19 -1.42 -5.24
N ILE A 43 13.00 -1.35 -4.65
CA ILE A 43 11.81 -2.03 -5.18
C ILE A 43 10.99 -1.00 -5.95
N LEU A 44 10.90 -1.16 -7.27
CA LEU A 44 10.08 -0.32 -8.14
C LEU A 44 8.79 -1.06 -8.45
N LYS A 45 7.65 -0.46 -8.08
CA LYS A 45 6.32 -0.99 -8.36
C LYS A 45 5.64 -0.12 -9.40
N SER A 46 5.20 -0.72 -10.50
CA SER A 46 4.29 -0.06 -11.43
C SER A 46 2.98 0.20 -10.71
N VAL A 47 2.64 1.48 -10.60
CA VAL A 47 1.30 1.90 -10.24
C VAL A 47 0.49 1.88 -11.52
N HIS A 48 -0.70 1.28 -11.48
CA HIS A 48 -1.59 1.39 -12.61
C HIS A 48 -1.86 2.84 -12.91
N ASN A 49 -1.83 3.15 -14.20
CA ASN A 49 -2.34 4.42 -14.66
C ASN A 49 -3.85 4.40 -14.48
N PHE A 50 -4.26 4.69 -13.26
CA PHE A 50 -5.61 5.08 -12.96
C PHE A 50 -5.79 6.39 -13.71
N ASP A 51 -6.64 6.42 -14.74
CA ASP A 51 -6.93 7.62 -15.55
C ASP A 51 -7.33 8.84 -14.68
N TYR A 52 -7.57 8.60 -13.39
CA TYR A 52 -7.86 9.53 -12.32
C TYR A 52 -6.68 10.42 -11.87
N TYR A 53 -5.41 10.07 -12.16
CA TYR A 53 -4.23 10.85 -11.73
C TYR A 53 -3.66 11.80 -12.80
N HIS A 54 -4.27 11.90 -13.99
CA HIS A 54 -3.81 12.84 -15.04
C HIS A 54 -4.34 14.26 -14.89
N ASP A 55 -5.31 14.43 -14.00
CA ASP A 55 -5.87 15.73 -13.70
C ASP A 55 -5.40 16.12 -12.30
N ASP A 56 -4.33 16.92 -12.25
CA ASP A 56 -3.78 17.50 -11.01
C ASP A 56 -4.75 18.49 -10.34
N SER A 57 -5.94 18.69 -10.91
CA SER A 57 -6.94 19.54 -10.27
C SER A 57 -7.46 18.88 -9.00
N ILE A 58 -7.65 19.73 -7.99
CA ILE A 58 -8.38 19.41 -6.76
C ILE A 58 -9.73 18.74 -7.10
N THR A 59 -10.35 19.05 -8.25
CA THR A 59 -11.60 18.45 -8.72
C THR A 59 -11.49 16.95 -8.99
N ALA A 60 -10.41 16.49 -9.62
CA ALA A 60 -10.22 15.06 -9.88
C ALA A 60 -9.93 14.28 -8.59
N PHE A 61 -9.14 14.86 -7.68
CA PHE A 61 -8.92 14.30 -6.35
C PHE A 61 -10.21 14.23 -5.54
N LEU A 62 -11.03 15.29 -5.53
CA LEU A 62 -12.33 15.30 -4.86
C LEU A 62 -13.31 14.31 -5.49
N LYS A 63 -13.31 14.17 -6.83
CA LYS A 63 -14.10 13.15 -7.52
C LYS A 63 -13.66 11.74 -7.11
N HIS A 64 -12.37 11.51 -6.90
CA HIS A 64 -11.85 10.23 -6.43
C HIS A 64 -12.26 9.93 -4.99
N ILE A 65 -12.08 10.89 -4.07
CA ILE A 65 -12.61 10.78 -2.70
C ILE A 65 -14.09 10.46 -2.76
N ASN A 66 -14.84 11.14 -3.62
CA ASN A 66 -16.27 10.90 -3.77
C ASN A 66 -16.58 9.49 -4.32
N VAL A 67 -15.82 8.94 -5.27
CA VAL A 67 -16.01 7.56 -5.75
C VAL A 67 -15.68 6.54 -4.65
N LEU A 68 -14.59 6.74 -3.91
CA LEU A 68 -14.26 5.88 -2.76
C LEU A 68 -15.34 5.99 -1.68
N TRP A 69 -15.79 7.20 -1.37
CA TRP A 69 -16.83 7.47 -0.38
C TRP A 69 -18.18 6.89 -0.79
N ASN A 70 -18.59 7.02 -2.06
CA ASN A 70 -19.83 6.42 -2.57
C ASN A 70 -19.72 4.90 -2.75
N GLY A 71 -18.50 4.35 -2.83
CA GLY A 71 -18.27 2.92 -2.68
C GLY A 71 -18.52 2.43 -1.25
N PHE A 72 -18.57 3.36 -0.29
CA PHE A 72 -18.91 3.14 1.11
C PHE A 72 -20.23 3.83 1.45
N ASP A 73 -21.34 3.26 0.97
CA ASP A 73 -22.68 3.78 1.28
C ASP A 73 -23.36 2.99 2.42
N GLU A 74 -24.60 3.34 2.73
CA GLU A 74 -25.41 2.64 3.75
C GLU A 74 -25.60 1.14 3.45
N THR A 75 -25.41 0.73 2.20
CA THR A 75 -25.58 -0.66 1.74
C THR A 75 -24.25 -1.44 1.74
N THR A 76 -23.12 -0.74 1.60
CA THR A 76 -21.76 -1.32 1.60
C THR A 76 -20.82 -0.48 2.49
N PRO A 77 -21.09 -0.36 3.81
CA PRO A 77 -20.23 0.43 4.67
C PRO A 77 -18.81 -0.17 4.67
N CYS A 78 -17.78 0.68 4.71
CA CYS A 78 -16.44 0.22 5.04
C CYS A 78 -16.47 -0.25 6.48
N GLU A 79 -16.74 -1.53 6.70
CA GLU A 79 -16.76 -2.10 8.04
C GLU A 79 -15.32 -2.05 8.57
N PRO A 80 -15.02 -1.23 9.61
CA PRO A 80 -13.70 -1.20 10.21
C PRO A 80 -13.30 -2.61 10.59
N PHE A 81 -12.02 -2.95 10.46
CA PHE A 81 -11.52 -4.29 10.77
C PHE A 81 -11.96 -4.76 12.18
N ALA A 82 -12.09 -3.81 13.11
CA ALA A 82 -12.62 -4.02 14.47
C ALA A 82 -14.05 -4.61 14.54
N LEU A 83 -14.86 -4.52 13.49
CA LEU A 83 -16.23 -5.02 13.45
C LEU A 83 -16.37 -6.38 12.74
N TRP A 84 -15.32 -6.85 12.04
CA TRP A 84 -15.38 -8.08 11.23
C TRP A 84 -15.69 -9.32 12.07
N LYS A 85 -16.62 -10.16 11.61
CA LYS A 85 -17.02 -11.40 12.32
C LYS A 85 -16.06 -12.55 12.01
N GLY A 86 -15.92 -13.49 12.96
CA GLY A 86 -15.11 -14.70 12.76
C GLY A 86 -13.59 -14.50 12.84
N VAL A 87 -13.13 -13.32 13.24
CA VAL A 87 -11.71 -13.02 13.47
C VAL A 87 -11.42 -13.09 14.97
N ASP A 88 -10.28 -13.69 15.32
CA ASP A 88 -9.81 -13.78 16.71
C ASP A 88 -9.80 -12.38 17.39
N PRO A 89 -10.29 -12.25 18.63
CA PRO A 89 -10.37 -10.95 19.28
C PRO A 89 -9.01 -10.25 19.47
N VAL A 90 -7.94 -11.02 19.70
CA VAL A 90 -6.60 -10.47 19.99
C VAL A 90 -5.93 -9.98 18.70
N ILE A 91 -6.02 -10.74 17.60
CA ILE A 91 -5.52 -10.24 16.30
C ILE A 91 -6.33 -9.02 15.85
N LYS A 92 -7.63 -9.00 16.14
CA LYS A 92 -8.51 -7.90 15.75
C LYS A 92 -8.14 -6.60 16.44
N ASP A 93 -7.88 -6.65 17.74
CA ASP A 93 -7.38 -5.51 18.52
C ASP A 93 -6.05 -4.98 17.96
N SER A 94 -5.12 -5.90 17.64
CA SER A 94 -3.83 -5.58 17.04
C SER A 94 -3.96 -4.77 15.74
N ILE A 95 -4.75 -5.29 14.80
CA ILE A 95 -4.93 -4.67 13.48
C ILE A 95 -5.74 -3.36 13.61
N ALA A 96 -6.74 -3.31 14.49
CA ALA A 96 -7.49 -2.09 14.74
C ALA A 96 -6.59 -0.96 15.23
N GLY A 97 -5.69 -1.23 16.19
CA GLY A 97 -4.73 -0.24 16.68
C GLY A 97 -3.73 0.22 15.60
N LEU A 98 -3.27 -0.68 14.72
CA LEU A 98 -2.40 -0.31 13.59
C LEU A 98 -3.12 0.48 12.49
N THR A 99 -4.45 0.31 12.38
CA THR A 99 -5.27 0.92 11.32
C THR A 99 -6.13 2.09 11.81
N ASP A 100 -5.87 2.61 13.02
CA ASP A 100 -6.58 3.78 13.53
C ASP A 100 -6.38 4.98 12.57
N ILE A 101 -7.51 5.62 12.25
CA ILE A 101 -7.58 6.77 11.35
C ILE A 101 -6.91 7.99 12.00
N ASP A 102 -7.01 8.12 13.33
CA ASP A 102 -6.32 9.16 14.08
C ASP A 102 -4.85 8.73 14.28
N PRO A 103 -3.88 9.41 13.65
CA PRO A 103 -2.48 9.03 13.75
C PRO A 103 -1.93 9.12 15.18
N LYS A 104 -2.57 9.88 16.08
CA LYS A 104 -2.18 9.96 17.49
C LYS A 104 -2.64 8.76 18.31
N LYS A 105 -3.64 8.03 17.83
CA LYS A 105 -4.16 6.81 18.47
C LYS A 105 -3.59 5.54 17.84
N ARG A 106 -2.99 5.66 16.65
CA ARG A 106 -2.38 4.54 15.94
C ARG A 106 -1.18 3.97 16.70
N LEU A 107 -1.19 2.65 16.88
CA LEU A 107 -0.09 1.93 17.51
C LEU A 107 1.22 2.08 16.73
N THR A 108 2.29 2.30 17.46
CA THR A 108 3.66 2.28 16.93
C THR A 108 4.18 0.86 16.75
N ALA A 109 5.26 0.72 15.99
CA ALA A 109 5.96 -0.56 15.83
C ALA A 109 6.44 -1.15 17.16
N GLN A 110 6.80 -0.31 18.13
CA GLN A 110 7.24 -0.78 19.45
C GLN A 110 6.05 -1.26 20.30
N GLU A 111 4.94 -0.53 20.30
CA GLU A 111 3.75 -0.93 21.05
C GLU A 111 3.15 -2.23 20.52
N ILE A 112 3.10 -2.41 19.20
CA ILE A 112 2.56 -3.63 18.61
C ILE A 112 3.42 -4.86 18.90
N LEU A 113 4.76 -4.72 18.96
CA LEU A 113 5.64 -5.82 19.34
C LEU A 113 5.42 -6.29 20.78
N ASN A 114 4.94 -5.41 21.66
CA ASN A 114 4.58 -5.77 23.02
C ASN A 114 3.16 -6.34 23.14
N HIS A 115 2.35 -6.27 22.07
CA HIS A 115 0.96 -6.72 22.08
C HIS A 115 0.85 -8.24 22.26
N SER A 116 -0.20 -8.69 22.97
CA SER A 116 -0.45 -10.10 23.30
C SER A 116 -0.45 -11.05 22.09
N TRP A 117 -0.80 -10.54 20.89
CA TRP A 117 -0.75 -11.32 19.65
C TRP A 117 0.67 -11.79 19.28
N PHE A 118 1.68 -10.96 19.58
CA PHE A 118 3.08 -11.23 19.26
C PHE A 118 3.84 -11.90 20.41
N GLN A 119 3.24 -11.99 21.61
CA GLN A 119 3.83 -12.66 22.75
C GLN A 119 3.91 -14.18 22.50
N GLY A 120 5.12 -14.73 22.48
CA GLY A 120 5.36 -16.17 22.30
C GLY A 120 5.71 -16.59 20.87
N VAL A 121 5.78 -15.65 19.92
CA VAL A 121 6.43 -15.88 18.63
C VAL A 121 7.94 -15.85 18.87
N LYS A 122 8.62 -16.98 18.69
CA LYS A 122 10.09 -17.02 18.68
C LYS A 122 10.59 -16.70 17.29
N ASP A 123 11.67 -15.93 17.22
CA ASP A 123 12.42 -15.64 15.98
C ASP A 123 12.91 -16.93 15.29
#